data_AF-A0A821S3P6-F1
#
_entry.id   AF-A0A821S3P6-F1
#
_cell.length_a   1.000
_cell.length_b   1.000
_cell.length_c   1.000
_cell.angle_alpha   90.00
_cell.angle_beta   90.00
_cell.angle_gamma   90.00
#
_symmetry.space_group_name_H-M   'P 1'
#
loop_
_entity.id
_entity.type
_entity.pdbx_description
1 polymer ?
#
loop_
_entity_poly.entity_id
_entity_poly.type
_entity_poly.pdbx_seq_one_letter_code
_entity_poly.pdbx_strand_id
1 'polypeptide(L)'
;IITSNLLQSDQSTLTLDQWNLLSNLVHRFDENSGYAFVERFIDQQNRLPLKLRFKYSLVYDFFTSMKRNIQLMFEKNRDFLSLSRHDRITLLRSTVEYTSTIGSIFTLRQYKLFDYPSFYESTEIIFQPSTTVFIKRVIDQLDSDNTFIKLILSIVAFSTINYIVYRKNIEIDLTNIKVMLPFQDMYTDLTWRYLLYKYGHYEAVKRFSNLIRCLFAVTGAIAEAHESQKFTEMIDSIIEQTEHTLSL
;
A
#
# COMPACT_ATOMS: atom_id res chain seq x y z
N ILE A 1 31.67 0.79 -19.74
CA ILE A 1 30.57 1.75 -19.45
C ILE A 1 29.95 2.10 -20.79
N ILE A 2 28.83 1.47 -21.13
CA ILE A 2 28.02 1.77 -22.31
C ILE A 2 26.57 1.84 -21.81
N THR A 3 26.16 3.03 -21.37
CA THR A 3 24.80 3.35 -20.93
C THR A 3 24.09 4.30 -21.89
N SER A 4 24.66 4.58 -23.07
CA SER A 4 24.17 5.66 -23.94
C SER A 4 23.25 5.25 -25.09
N ASN A 5 22.90 3.97 -25.28
CA ASN A 5 22.19 3.55 -26.51
C ASN A 5 20.86 2.80 -26.33
N LEU A 6 20.37 2.55 -25.11
CA LEU A 6 19.05 1.92 -24.92
C LEU A 6 17.92 2.96 -24.81
N LEU A 7 18.17 4.13 -24.22
CA LEU A 7 17.17 5.21 -24.07
C LEU A 7 16.81 5.93 -25.36
N GLN A 8 17.64 5.86 -26.41
CA GLN A 8 17.35 6.49 -27.71
C GLN A 8 16.56 5.57 -28.66
N SER A 9 16.59 4.24 -28.43
CA SER A 9 15.81 3.26 -29.19
C SER A 9 14.48 2.90 -28.52
N ASP A 10 14.35 3.16 -27.22
CA ASP A 10 13.12 2.95 -26.49
C ASP A 10 12.14 4.08 -26.83
N GLN A 11 10.92 3.75 -27.27
CA GLN A 11 9.82 4.71 -27.40
C GLN A 11 9.31 5.17 -26.01
N SER A 12 10.20 5.20 -25.02
CA SER A 12 9.88 5.50 -23.64
C SER A 12 9.57 6.98 -23.46
N THR A 13 8.39 7.24 -22.90
CA THR A 13 7.98 8.59 -22.49
C THR A 13 8.59 9.01 -21.15
N LEU A 14 9.42 8.16 -20.52
CA LEU A 14 10.09 8.39 -19.25
C LEU A 14 11.47 9.01 -19.47
N THR A 15 11.80 10.05 -18.71
CA THR A 15 13.16 10.62 -18.68
C THR A 15 14.13 9.70 -17.92
N LEU A 16 15.44 9.93 -18.04
CA LEU A 16 16.46 9.19 -17.28
C LEU A 16 16.22 9.29 -15.76
N ASP A 17 15.88 10.47 -15.27
CA ASP A 17 15.61 10.68 -13.84
C ASP A 17 14.36 9.93 -13.39
N GLN A 18 13.33 9.88 -14.23
CA GLN A 18 12.11 9.11 -13.97
C GLN A 18 12.38 7.59 -13.97
N TRP A 19 13.24 7.11 -14.87
CA TRP A 19 13.69 5.72 -14.86
C TRP A 19 14.46 5.38 -13.58
N ASN A 20 15.36 6.26 -13.15
CA ASN A 20 16.10 6.09 -11.90
C ASN A 20 15.15 6.10 -10.70
N LEU A 21 14.19 7.03 -10.66
CA LEU A 21 13.18 7.10 -9.61
C LEU A 21 12.34 5.82 -9.56
N LEU A 22 11.83 5.35 -10.71
CA LEU A 22 11.05 4.12 -10.81
C LEU A 22 11.85 2.90 -10.33
N SER A 23 13.09 2.75 -10.80
CA SER A 23 13.97 1.64 -10.42
C SER A 23 14.26 1.65 -8.92
N ASN A 24 14.57 2.82 -8.35
CA ASN A 24 14.83 2.97 -6.92
C ASN A 24 13.59 2.63 -6.08
N LEU A 25 12.41 3.09 -6.51
CA LEU A 25 11.14 2.80 -5.86
C LEU A 25 10.84 1.31 -5.87
N VAL A 26 10.97 0.66 -7.03
CA VAL A 26 10.73 -0.78 -7.18
C VAL A 26 11.67 -1.58 -6.30
N HIS A 27 12.97 -1.27 -6.33
CA HIS A 27 13.99 -1.96 -5.54
C HIS A 27 13.77 -1.80 -4.03
N ARG A 28 13.53 -0.57 -3.56
CA ARG A 28 13.25 -0.33 -2.14
C ARG A 28 11.98 -1.02 -1.70
N PHE A 29 10.97 -1.05 -2.56
CA PHE A 29 9.76 -1.79 -2.27
C PHE A 29 10.09 -3.27 -2.16
N ASP A 30 10.84 -3.88 -3.09
CA ASP A 30 11.19 -5.30 -3.03
C ASP A 30 11.97 -5.64 -1.75
N GLU A 31 12.94 -4.83 -1.38
CA GLU A 31 13.71 -4.98 -0.14
C GLU A 31 12.84 -4.93 1.13
N ASN A 32 11.79 -4.11 1.14
CA ASN A 32 10.98 -3.81 2.34
C ASN A 32 9.52 -4.32 2.26
N SER A 33 9.15 -4.98 1.16
CA SER A 33 7.79 -5.40 0.78
C SER A 33 7.14 -6.36 1.76
N GLY A 34 7.93 -6.98 2.63
CA GLY A 34 7.50 -8.08 3.47
C GLY A 34 7.28 -9.38 2.70
N TYR A 35 7.70 -9.50 1.42
CA TYR A 35 7.55 -10.75 0.66
C TYR A 35 8.21 -11.94 1.36
N ALA A 36 9.46 -11.78 1.79
CA ALA A 36 10.16 -12.81 2.57
C ALA A 36 9.47 -13.11 3.93
N PHE A 37 8.72 -12.15 4.49
CA PHE A 37 7.91 -12.40 5.68
C PHE A 37 6.69 -13.27 5.35
N VAL A 38 5.99 -12.97 4.26
CA VAL A 38 4.77 -13.69 3.85
C VAL A 38 5.10 -15.10 3.39
N GLU A 39 6.18 -15.29 2.63
CA GLU A 39 6.67 -16.61 2.22
C GLU A 39 6.99 -17.47 3.43
N ARG A 40 7.74 -16.92 4.40
CA ARG A 40 8.03 -17.64 5.65
C ARG A 40 6.77 -17.98 6.43
N PHE A 41 5.79 -17.07 6.48
CA PHE A 41 4.51 -17.34 7.13
C PHE A 41 3.79 -18.52 6.46
N ILE A 42 3.66 -18.49 5.13
CA ILE A 42 3.00 -19.56 4.35
C ILE A 42 3.73 -20.89 4.52
N ASP A 43 5.06 -20.90 4.46
CA ASP A 43 5.87 -22.10 4.67
C ASP A 43 5.68 -22.68 6.06
N GLN A 44 5.63 -21.84 7.09
CA GLN A 44 5.33 -22.26 8.46
C GLN A 44 3.93 -22.86 8.55
N GLN A 45 2.91 -22.24 7.93
CA GLN A 45 1.56 -22.79 7.92
C GLN A 45 1.50 -24.13 7.17
N ASN A 46 2.19 -24.26 6.05
CA ASN A 46 2.20 -25.48 5.25
C ASN A 46 2.87 -26.66 5.95
N ARG A 47 3.78 -26.41 6.89
CA ARG A 47 4.41 -27.45 7.75
C ARG A 47 3.49 -27.95 8.86
N LEU A 48 2.44 -27.22 9.20
CA LEU A 48 1.49 -27.63 10.23
C LEU A 48 0.43 -28.61 9.67
N PRO A 49 -0.13 -29.50 10.52
CA PRO A 49 -1.33 -30.26 10.19
C PRO A 49 -2.48 -29.33 9.75
N LEU A 50 -3.31 -29.75 8.80
CA LEU A 50 -4.40 -28.93 8.24
C LEU A 50 -5.27 -28.24 9.31
N LYS A 51 -5.60 -28.95 10.39
CA LYS A 51 -6.42 -28.43 11.51
C LYS A 51 -5.76 -27.32 12.34
N LEU A 52 -4.44 -27.15 12.22
CA LEU A 52 -3.64 -26.17 12.95
C LEU A 52 -3.21 -24.97 12.08
N ARG A 53 -3.45 -25.03 10.77
CA ARG A 53 -3.10 -23.93 9.86
C ARG A 53 -4.02 -22.72 10.07
N PHE A 54 -3.48 -21.54 9.88
CA PHE A 54 -4.19 -20.26 9.83
C PHE A 54 -5.13 -20.05 11.01
N LYS A 55 -4.70 -20.39 12.23
CA LYS A 55 -5.46 -20.05 13.44
C LYS A 55 -5.58 -18.54 13.59
N TYR A 56 -6.69 -18.10 14.17
CA TYR A 56 -7.01 -16.70 14.43
C TYR A 56 -5.81 -15.88 14.94
N SER A 57 -5.12 -16.35 16.00
CA SER A 57 -3.98 -15.62 16.57
C SER A 57 -2.85 -15.44 15.56
N LEU A 58 -2.51 -16.49 14.80
CA LEU A 58 -1.46 -16.44 13.79
C LEU A 58 -1.82 -15.49 12.64
N VAL A 59 -3.08 -15.47 12.22
CA VAL A 59 -3.57 -14.56 11.17
C VAL A 59 -3.60 -13.12 11.67
N TYR A 60 -3.99 -12.89 12.93
CA TYR A 60 -3.96 -11.58 13.56
C TYR A 60 -2.52 -11.02 13.67
N ASP A 61 -1.58 -11.85 14.12
CA ASP A 61 -0.16 -11.50 14.20
C ASP A 61 0.43 -11.23 12.81
N PHE A 62 -0.01 -11.99 11.81
CA PHE A 62 0.33 -11.76 10.41
C PHE A 62 -0.11 -10.37 9.93
N PHE A 63 -1.38 -9.99 10.15
CA PHE A 63 -1.88 -8.66 9.75
C PHE A 63 -1.15 -7.53 10.47
N THR A 64 -0.91 -7.69 11.77
CA THR A 64 -0.14 -6.71 12.56
C THR A 64 1.27 -6.51 11.99
N SER A 65 1.94 -7.62 11.67
CA SER A 65 3.30 -7.60 11.09
C SER A 65 3.33 -7.03 9.68
N MET A 66 2.32 -7.31 8.86
CA MET A 66 2.18 -6.76 7.51
C MET A 66 2.11 -5.23 7.53
N LYS A 67 1.28 -4.67 8.42
CA LYS A 67 1.14 -3.21 8.52
C LYS A 67 2.44 -2.56 9.04
N ARG A 68 3.19 -3.22 9.94
CA ARG A 68 4.54 -2.79 10.35
C ARG A 68 5.55 -2.80 9.20
N ASN A 69 5.52 -3.79 8.31
CA ASN A 69 6.41 -3.78 7.15
C ASN A 69 6.12 -2.60 6.21
N ILE A 70 4.85 -2.24 6.05
CA ILE A 70 4.44 -1.09 5.23
C ILE A 70 4.90 0.24 5.85
N GLN A 71 4.95 0.34 7.19
CA GLN A 71 5.57 1.47 7.89
C GLN A 71 7.05 1.64 7.51
N LEU A 72 7.83 0.56 7.43
CA LEU A 72 9.26 0.63 7.05
C LEU A 72 9.46 1.28 5.68
N MET A 73 8.47 1.18 4.77
CA MET A 73 8.55 1.85 3.48
C MET A 73 8.51 3.38 3.62
N PHE A 74 7.75 3.93 4.57
CA PHE A 74 7.78 5.36 4.86
C PHE A 74 9.14 5.77 5.44
N GLU A 75 9.63 5.02 6.44
CA GLU A 75 10.89 5.32 7.11
C GLU A 75 12.12 5.26 6.20
N LYS A 76 12.04 4.50 5.11
CA LYS A 76 13.12 4.37 4.11
C LYS A 76 12.85 5.17 2.83
N ASN A 77 11.73 5.87 2.70
CA ASN A 77 11.43 6.69 1.52
C ASN A 77 12.15 8.05 1.61
N ARG A 78 12.95 8.41 0.60
CA ARG A 78 13.74 9.66 0.62
C ARG A 78 12.86 10.90 0.62
N ASP A 79 11.77 10.88 -0.14
CA ASP A 79 10.84 12.00 -0.23
C ASP A 79 10.14 12.20 1.11
N PHE A 80 9.72 11.11 1.76
CA PHE A 80 9.17 11.16 3.11
C PHE A 80 10.17 11.75 4.11
N LEU A 81 11.43 11.29 4.06
CA LEU A 81 12.49 11.80 4.93
C LEU A 81 12.89 13.26 4.66
N SER A 82 12.56 13.80 3.49
CA SER A 82 12.80 15.22 3.15
C SER A 82 11.81 16.18 3.82
N LEU A 83 10.68 15.65 4.32
CA LEU A 83 9.65 16.41 4.99
C LEU A 83 10.07 16.82 6.42
N SER A 84 9.48 17.92 6.90
CA SER A 84 9.64 18.30 8.31
C SER A 84 9.11 17.19 9.24
N ARG A 85 9.58 17.16 10.49
CA ARG A 85 9.09 16.17 11.46
C ARG A 85 7.57 16.24 11.64
N HIS A 86 7.04 17.45 11.75
CA HIS A 86 5.60 17.68 11.86
C HIS A 86 4.85 17.14 10.64
N ASP A 87 5.34 17.44 9.44
CA ASP A 87 4.71 16.97 8.21
C ASP A 87 4.78 15.46 8.05
N ARG A 88 5.88 14.82 8.46
CA ARG A 88 6.02 13.35 8.46
C ARG A 88 4.98 12.67 9.34
N ILE A 89 4.83 13.15 10.58
CA ILE A 89 3.86 12.58 11.54
C ILE A 89 2.43 12.79 11.04
N THR A 90 2.12 14.00 10.58
CA THR A 90 0.80 14.33 10.05
C THR A 90 0.47 13.51 8.80
N LEU A 91 1.42 13.39 7.86
CA LEU A 91 1.25 12.57 6.68
C LEU A 91 1.06 11.11 7.06
N LEU A 92 1.90 10.55 7.93
CA LEU A 92 1.78 9.17 8.37
C LEU A 92 0.42 8.89 9.01
N ARG A 93 0.01 9.70 9.99
CA ARG A 93 -1.31 9.57 10.65
C ARG A 93 -2.45 9.58 9.64
N SER A 94 -2.29 10.33 8.56
CA SER A 94 -3.24 10.31 7.48
C SER A 94 -3.10 9.03 6.64
N THR A 95 -2.01 8.80 5.94
CA THR A 95 -1.98 7.82 4.86
C THR A 95 -1.65 6.39 5.30
N VAL A 96 -1.17 6.16 6.53
CA VAL A 96 -0.73 4.82 6.98
C VAL A 96 -1.84 3.78 6.88
N GLU A 97 -3.07 4.17 7.17
CA GLU A 97 -4.19 3.24 7.13
C GLU A 97 -4.50 2.80 5.69
N TYR A 98 -4.58 3.75 4.77
CA TYR A 98 -4.82 3.47 3.36
C TYR A 98 -3.66 2.70 2.73
N THR A 99 -2.43 3.16 2.98
CA THR A 99 -1.23 2.55 2.43
C THR A 99 -1.07 1.13 2.98
N SER A 100 -1.29 0.93 4.28
CA SER A 100 -1.22 -0.40 4.90
C SER A 100 -2.31 -1.34 4.41
N THR A 101 -3.52 -0.83 4.19
CA THR A 101 -4.65 -1.60 3.67
C THR A 101 -4.39 -2.04 2.22
N ILE A 102 -4.01 -1.12 1.34
CA ILE A 102 -3.72 -1.44 -0.07
C ILE A 102 -2.53 -2.39 -0.17
N GLY A 103 -1.46 -2.16 0.59
CA GLY A 103 -0.29 -3.04 0.57
C GLY A 103 -0.60 -4.44 1.10
N SER A 104 -1.47 -4.53 2.11
CA SER A 104 -1.98 -5.82 2.61
C SER A 104 -2.83 -6.52 1.55
N ILE A 105 -3.78 -5.83 0.91
CA ILE A 105 -4.62 -6.37 -0.18
C ILE A 105 -3.77 -6.91 -1.32
N PHE A 106 -2.76 -6.15 -1.74
CA PHE A 106 -1.82 -6.57 -2.78
C PHE A 106 -1.08 -7.85 -2.41
N THR A 107 -0.60 -7.93 -1.16
CA THR A 107 0.09 -9.12 -0.65
C THR A 107 -0.84 -10.33 -0.58
N LEU A 108 -2.05 -10.15 -0.02
CA LEU A 108 -3.06 -11.20 0.06
C LEU A 108 -3.37 -11.79 -1.33
N ARG A 109 -3.46 -10.93 -2.35
CA ARG A 109 -3.65 -11.33 -3.74
C ARG A 109 -2.46 -12.11 -4.30
N GLN A 110 -1.26 -11.57 -4.17
CA GLN A 110 -0.04 -12.15 -4.75
C GLN A 110 0.19 -13.59 -4.24
N TYR A 111 -0.10 -13.83 -2.96
CA TYR A 111 0.04 -15.13 -2.34
C TYR A 111 -1.25 -15.94 -2.26
N LYS A 112 -2.34 -15.44 -2.86
CA LYS A 112 -3.66 -16.10 -2.89
C LYS A 112 -4.13 -16.55 -1.51
N LEU A 113 -3.88 -15.73 -0.48
CA LEU A 113 -4.15 -16.11 0.90
C LEU A 113 -5.66 -16.33 1.16
N PHE A 114 -6.52 -15.66 0.39
CA PHE A 114 -7.97 -15.82 0.46
C PHE A 114 -8.49 -17.09 -0.27
N ASP A 115 -7.63 -17.83 -0.96
CA ASP A 115 -7.98 -19.15 -1.51
C ASP A 115 -7.91 -20.25 -0.45
N TYR A 116 -7.31 -19.97 0.72
CA TYR A 116 -7.30 -20.87 1.88
C TYR A 116 -8.54 -20.60 2.75
N PRO A 117 -9.50 -21.55 2.86
CA PRO A 117 -10.73 -21.32 3.62
C PRO A 117 -10.49 -20.92 5.07
N SER A 118 -9.55 -21.57 5.76
CA SER A 118 -9.24 -21.27 7.16
C SER A 118 -8.61 -19.89 7.37
N PHE A 119 -7.88 -19.36 6.36
CA PHE A 119 -7.36 -18.00 6.41
C PHE A 119 -8.50 -16.99 6.22
N TYR A 120 -9.38 -17.25 5.26
CA TYR A 120 -10.56 -16.44 5.00
C TYR A 120 -11.48 -16.37 6.24
N GLU A 121 -11.83 -17.52 6.84
CA GLU A 121 -12.63 -17.61 8.07
C GLU A 121 -11.98 -16.84 9.24
N SER A 122 -10.68 -16.97 9.44
CA SER A 122 -9.97 -16.23 10.49
C SER A 122 -9.99 -14.71 10.23
N THR A 123 -9.93 -14.30 8.96
CA THR A 123 -10.02 -12.91 8.55
C THR A 123 -11.41 -12.33 8.84
N GLU A 124 -12.48 -13.11 8.63
CA GLU A 124 -13.85 -12.70 9.00
C GLU A 124 -14.00 -12.45 10.50
N ILE A 125 -13.32 -13.21 11.35
CA ILE A 125 -13.34 -13.01 12.81
C ILE A 125 -12.58 -11.73 13.22
N ILE A 126 -11.59 -11.30 12.43
CA ILE A 126 -10.79 -10.10 12.71
C ILE A 126 -11.50 -8.84 12.23
N PHE A 127 -11.98 -8.82 10.98
CA PHE A 127 -12.50 -7.61 10.33
C PHE A 127 -14.01 -7.59 10.12
N GLN A 128 -14.73 -8.64 10.53
CA GLN A 128 -16.13 -8.93 10.23
C GLN A 128 -16.35 -9.51 8.81
N PRO A 129 -17.43 -10.29 8.60
CA PRO A 129 -17.73 -10.90 7.31
C PRO A 129 -17.97 -9.90 6.18
N SER A 130 -18.69 -8.80 6.43
CA SER A 130 -18.98 -7.75 5.43
C SER A 130 -17.68 -7.16 4.86
N THR A 131 -16.79 -6.72 5.74
CA THR A 131 -15.48 -6.17 5.39
C THR A 131 -14.63 -7.20 4.65
N THR A 132 -14.67 -8.47 5.06
CA THR A 132 -13.86 -9.52 4.42
C THR A 132 -14.33 -9.83 3.00
N VAL A 133 -15.66 -9.90 2.79
CA VAL A 133 -16.26 -10.00 1.45
C VAL A 133 -15.86 -8.80 0.59
N PHE A 134 -15.87 -7.61 1.19
CA PHE A 134 -15.46 -6.40 0.50
C PHE A 134 -13.98 -6.46 0.08
N ILE A 135 -13.08 -6.80 1.00
CA ILE A 135 -11.64 -6.96 0.74
C ILE A 135 -11.41 -7.96 -0.40
N LYS A 136 -12.13 -9.09 -0.40
CA LYS A 136 -12.05 -10.08 -1.48
C LYS A 136 -12.42 -9.49 -2.84
N ARG A 137 -13.51 -8.73 -2.91
CA ARG A 137 -13.92 -8.03 -4.15
C ARG A 137 -12.86 -7.03 -4.64
N VAL A 138 -12.14 -6.36 -3.73
CA VAL A 138 -11.05 -5.45 -4.09
C VAL A 138 -9.85 -6.23 -4.63
N ILE A 139 -9.48 -7.34 -3.98
CA ILE A 139 -8.41 -8.25 -4.44
C ILE A 139 -8.65 -8.68 -5.89
N ASP A 140 -9.88 -9.07 -6.23
CA ASP A 140 -10.25 -9.53 -7.56
C ASP A 140 -10.17 -8.43 -8.64
N GLN A 141 -10.27 -7.15 -8.24
CA GLN A 141 -10.23 -6.00 -9.13
C GLN A 141 -8.84 -5.37 -9.28
N LEU A 142 -7.89 -5.77 -8.44
CA LEU A 142 -6.54 -5.22 -8.41
C LEU A 142 -5.75 -5.60 -9.67
N ASP A 143 -4.93 -4.69 -10.17
CA ASP A 143 -4.08 -4.91 -11.34
C ASP A 143 -3.01 -6.00 -11.08
N SER A 144 -2.65 -6.78 -12.10
CA SER A 144 -1.59 -7.81 -12.06
C SER A 144 -0.18 -7.26 -12.13
N ASP A 145 0.00 -6.01 -12.54
CA ASP A 145 1.31 -5.39 -12.66
C ASP A 145 1.85 -4.91 -11.32
N ASN A 146 2.78 -5.67 -10.74
CA ASN A 146 3.42 -5.35 -9.47
C ASN A 146 4.06 -3.96 -9.44
N THR A 147 4.71 -3.53 -10.53
CA THR A 147 5.33 -2.20 -10.60
C THR A 147 4.27 -1.11 -10.53
N PHE A 148 3.14 -1.31 -11.21
CA PHE A 148 2.02 -0.37 -11.14
C PHE A 148 1.45 -0.29 -9.72
N ILE A 149 1.29 -1.42 -9.02
CA ILE A 149 0.81 -1.41 -7.63
C ILE A 149 1.78 -0.68 -6.68
N LYS A 150 3.09 -0.84 -6.86
CA LYS A 150 4.09 -0.11 -6.06
C LYS A 150 4.01 1.40 -6.27
N LEU A 151 3.76 1.82 -7.52
CA LEU A 151 3.53 3.22 -7.85
C LEU A 151 2.23 3.74 -7.23
N ILE A 152 1.16 2.96 -7.26
CA ILE A 152 -0.11 3.28 -6.59
C ILE A 152 0.09 3.49 -5.09
N LEU A 153 0.84 2.60 -4.44
CA LEU A 153 1.16 2.74 -3.01
C LEU A 153 1.92 4.03 -2.72
N SER A 154 2.80 4.45 -3.62
CA SER A 154 3.53 5.72 -3.48
C SER A 154 2.62 6.93 -3.68
N ILE A 155 1.70 6.90 -4.66
CA ILE A 155 0.66 7.93 -4.81
C ILE A 155 -0.16 8.05 -3.52
N VAL A 156 -0.62 6.92 -2.96
CA VAL A 156 -1.46 6.91 -1.76
C VAL A 156 -0.70 7.35 -0.52
N ALA A 157 0.57 6.95 -0.38
CA ALA A 157 1.45 7.34 0.73
C ALA A 157 1.62 8.87 0.86
N PHE A 158 1.58 9.59 -0.26
CA PHE A 158 1.64 11.06 -0.31
C PHE A 158 0.29 11.72 -0.65
N SER A 159 -0.82 10.97 -0.57
CA SER A 159 -2.14 11.47 -0.94
C SER A 159 -2.84 12.19 0.20
N THR A 160 -3.78 13.04 -0.19
CA THR A 160 -4.71 13.70 0.72
C THR A 160 -6.02 12.91 0.92
N ILE A 161 -6.00 11.59 0.64
CA ILE A 161 -7.19 10.71 0.59
C ILE A 161 -7.97 10.67 1.91
N ASN A 162 -7.30 10.93 3.03
CA ASN A 162 -7.92 10.95 4.35
C ASN A 162 -8.96 12.05 4.55
N TYR A 163 -8.92 13.13 3.78
CA TYR A 163 -9.94 14.17 3.87
C TYR A 163 -11.29 13.74 3.27
N ILE A 164 -11.35 12.59 2.59
CA ILE A 164 -12.59 12.05 2.02
C ILE A 164 -13.47 11.42 3.11
N VAL A 165 -12.87 10.86 4.17
CA VAL A 165 -13.62 10.27 5.30
C VAL A 165 -13.68 11.30 6.42
N TYR A 166 -14.85 11.90 6.61
CA TYR A 166 -15.08 12.86 7.68
C TYR A 166 -15.01 12.15 9.05
N ARG A 167 -13.87 12.25 9.73
CA ARG A 167 -13.78 11.92 11.15
C ARG A 167 -14.15 13.15 11.97
N LYS A 168 -15.18 13.04 12.81
CA LYS A 168 -15.44 14.05 13.84
C LYS A 168 -14.18 14.20 14.71
N ASN A 169 -13.71 15.43 14.88
CA ASN A 169 -12.60 15.83 15.78
C ASN A 169 -11.16 15.71 15.26
N ILE A 170 -10.91 15.64 13.95
CA ILE A 170 -9.56 15.84 13.40
C ILE A 170 -9.46 17.25 12.81
N GLU A 171 -8.58 18.08 13.38
CA GLU A 171 -8.21 19.36 12.75
C GLU A 171 -7.53 19.07 11.42
N ILE A 172 -8.09 19.62 10.34
CA ILE A 172 -7.54 19.48 9.00
C ILE A 172 -6.39 20.49 8.85
N ASP A 173 -5.14 20.03 8.97
CA ASP A 173 -3.97 20.86 8.66
C ASP A 173 -3.80 20.99 7.14
N LEU A 174 -4.36 22.08 6.59
CA LEU A 174 -4.27 22.42 5.15
C LEU A 174 -2.87 22.84 4.71
N THR A 175 -1.97 23.16 5.66
CA THR A 175 -0.58 23.58 5.35
C THR A 175 0.19 22.40 4.76
N ASN A 176 -0.08 21.20 5.25
CA ASN A 176 0.50 19.95 4.80
C ASN A 176 0.21 19.68 3.32
N ILE A 177 -0.99 20.01 2.84
CA ILE A 177 -1.41 19.75 1.45
C ILE A 177 -0.46 20.38 0.43
N LYS A 178 -0.01 21.62 0.66
CA LYS A 178 0.90 22.31 -0.28
C LYS A 178 2.25 21.60 -0.42
N VAL A 179 2.70 20.93 0.63
CA VAL A 179 3.97 20.21 0.66
C VAL A 179 3.81 18.80 0.07
N MET A 180 2.64 18.16 0.23
CA MET A 180 2.41 16.79 -0.29
C MET A 180 2.04 16.73 -1.76
N LEU A 181 1.28 17.71 -2.26
CA LEU A 181 0.81 17.73 -3.66
C LEU A 181 1.95 17.55 -4.68
N PRO A 182 3.12 18.21 -4.56
CA PRO A 182 4.22 17.99 -5.50
C PRO A 182 4.71 16.53 -5.56
N PHE A 183 4.75 15.83 -4.43
CA PHE A 183 5.14 14.42 -4.39
C PHE A 183 4.07 13.54 -5.02
N GLN A 184 2.79 13.79 -4.71
CA GLN A 184 1.67 13.08 -5.30
C GLN A 184 1.63 13.25 -6.83
N ASP A 185 1.82 14.49 -7.33
CA ASP A 185 1.84 14.81 -8.75
C ASP A 185 3.03 14.14 -9.45
N MET A 186 4.20 14.16 -8.83
CA MET A 186 5.39 13.47 -9.35
C MET A 186 5.14 11.97 -9.52
N TYR A 187 4.60 11.29 -8.50
CA TYR A 187 4.29 9.85 -8.60
C TYR A 187 3.15 9.57 -9.57
N THR A 188 2.19 10.49 -9.70
CA THR A 188 1.08 10.37 -10.67
C THR A 188 1.57 10.50 -12.11
N ASP A 189 2.42 11.48 -12.43
CA ASP A 189 3.04 11.64 -13.75
C ASP A 189 3.93 10.44 -14.08
N LEU A 190 4.74 9.98 -13.12
CA LEU A 190 5.57 8.79 -13.29
C LEU A 190 4.73 7.55 -13.62
N THR A 191 3.61 7.39 -12.92
CA THR A 191 2.66 6.28 -13.14
C THR A 191 2.03 6.35 -14.51
N TRP A 192 1.55 7.53 -14.91
CA TRP A 192 0.94 7.74 -16.21
C TRP A 192 1.91 7.42 -17.35
N ARG A 193 3.14 7.95 -17.28
CA ARG A 193 4.20 7.69 -18.28
C ARG A 193 4.60 6.22 -18.32
N TYR A 194 4.70 5.57 -17.17
CA TYR A 194 4.98 4.15 -17.09
C TYR A 194 3.90 3.32 -17.80
N LEU A 195 2.62 3.64 -17.57
CA LEU A 195 1.51 2.94 -18.23
C LEU A 195 1.49 3.19 -19.74
N LEU A 196 1.72 4.43 -20.19
CA LEU A 196 1.81 4.76 -21.60
C LEU A 196 2.95 3.98 -22.28
N TYR A 197 4.12 3.94 -21.66
CA TYR A 197 5.27 3.20 -22.15
C TYR A 197 4.98 1.68 -22.24
N LYS A 198 4.42 1.08 -21.19
CA LYS A 198 4.27 -0.38 -21.10
C LYS A 198 3.06 -0.93 -21.85
N TYR A 199 1.96 -0.18 -21.90
CA TYR A 199 0.67 -0.68 -22.37
C TYR A 199 0.06 0.12 -23.53
N GLY A 200 0.63 1.27 -23.86
CA GLY A 200 0.04 2.20 -24.83
C GLY A 200 -1.19 2.93 -24.29
N HIS A 201 -1.69 3.90 -25.07
CA HIS A 201 -2.69 4.87 -24.61
C HIS A 201 -4.00 4.24 -24.11
N TYR A 202 -4.61 3.34 -24.89
CA TYR A 202 -5.93 2.78 -24.55
C TYR A 202 -5.92 1.99 -23.24
N GLU A 203 -4.96 1.05 -23.10
CA GLU A 203 -4.84 0.25 -21.88
C GLU A 203 -4.36 1.09 -20.69
N ALA A 204 -3.53 2.12 -20.90
CA ALA A 204 -3.15 3.06 -19.86
C ALA A 204 -4.37 3.78 -19.26
N VAL A 205 -5.26 4.33 -20.10
CA VAL A 205 -6.51 4.99 -19.65
C VAL A 205 -7.37 4.01 -18.84
N LYS A 206 -7.54 2.79 -19.34
CA LYS A 206 -8.36 1.75 -18.69
C LYS A 206 -7.82 1.37 -17.32
N ARG A 207 -6.51 1.12 -17.22
CA ARG A 207 -5.82 0.75 -15.97
C ARG A 207 -5.82 1.88 -14.96
N PHE A 208 -5.56 3.11 -15.40
CA PHE A 208 -5.60 4.29 -14.54
C PHE A 208 -7.02 4.57 -14.03
N SER A 209 -8.05 4.40 -14.87
CA SER A 209 -9.45 4.50 -14.45
C SER A 209 -9.82 3.42 -13.43
N ASN A 210 -9.34 2.19 -13.64
CA ASN A 210 -9.55 1.09 -12.70
C ASN A 210 -8.86 1.34 -11.34
N LEU A 211 -7.68 1.96 -11.35
CA LEU A 211 -7.01 2.42 -10.13
C LEU A 211 -7.92 3.36 -9.33
N ILE A 212 -8.46 4.42 -9.96
CA ILE A 212 -9.32 5.37 -9.26
C ILE A 212 -10.53 4.65 -8.63
N ARG A 213 -11.17 3.74 -9.38
CA ARG A 213 -12.27 2.91 -8.86
C ARG A 213 -11.83 2.04 -7.69
N CYS A 214 -10.65 1.44 -7.77
CA CYS A 214 -10.08 0.63 -6.70
C CYS A 214 -9.81 1.47 -5.43
N LEU A 215 -9.31 2.70 -5.57
CA LEU A 215 -9.09 3.59 -4.43
C LEU A 215 -10.41 3.95 -3.73
N PHE A 216 -11.46 4.27 -4.48
CA PHE A 216 -12.79 4.50 -3.89
C PHE A 216 -13.34 3.26 -3.19
N ALA A 217 -13.13 2.07 -3.77
CA ALA A 217 -13.51 0.83 -3.11
C ALA A 217 -12.77 0.68 -1.79
N VAL A 218 -11.45 0.86 -1.78
CA VAL A 218 -10.64 0.79 -0.54
C VAL A 218 -11.12 1.79 0.51
N THR A 219 -11.49 3.02 0.13
CA THR A 219 -12.10 3.99 1.05
C THR A 219 -13.37 3.44 1.71
N GLY A 220 -14.24 2.77 0.93
CA GLY A 220 -15.42 2.07 1.47
C GLY A 220 -15.05 0.95 2.45
N ALA A 221 -14.06 0.12 2.08
CA ALA A 221 -13.57 -0.96 2.95
C ALA A 221 -13.09 -0.43 4.31
N ILE A 222 -12.34 0.67 4.27
CA ILE A 222 -11.80 1.34 5.44
C ILE A 222 -12.93 1.89 6.30
N ALA A 223 -13.91 2.57 5.69
CA ALA A 223 -15.06 3.10 6.42
C ALA A 223 -15.84 2.00 7.15
N GLU A 224 -16.05 0.84 6.53
CA GLU A 224 -16.66 -0.33 7.19
C GLU A 224 -15.73 -0.92 8.28
N ALA A 225 -14.42 -1.01 8.01
CA ALA A 225 -13.45 -1.56 8.96
C ALA A 225 -13.32 -0.73 10.25
N HIS A 226 -13.62 0.57 10.22
CA HIS A 226 -13.68 1.43 11.42
C HIS A 226 -14.76 1.01 12.42
N GLU A 227 -15.74 0.20 12.01
CA GLU A 227 -16.69 -0.40 12.95
C GLU A 227 -16.06 -1.53 13.79
N SER A 228 -14.87 -2.02 13.41
CA SER A 228 -14.12 -3.04 14.14
C SER A 228 -13.06 -2.41 15.06
N GLN A 229 -13.31 -2.48 16.38
CA GLN A 229 -12.35 -2.03 17.40
C GLN A 229 -10.94 -2.61 17.21
N LYS A 230 -10.84 -3.89 16.84
CA LYS A 230 -9.54 -4.58 16.63
C LYS A 230 -8.73 -3.96 15.50
N PHE A 231 -9.40 -3.51 14.44
CA PHE A 231 -8.75 -2.86 13.31
C PHE A 231 -8.21 -1.49 13.72
N THR A 232 -9.00 -0.72 14.45
CA THR A 232 -8.60 0.59 15.00
C THR A 232 -7.39 0.46 15.94
N GLU A 233 -7.44 -0.48 16.90
CA GLU A 233 -6.32 -0.75 17.83
C GLU A 233 -5.02 -1.12 17.09
N MET A 234 -5.14 -1.90 16.01
CA MET A 234 -3.98 -2.28 15.19
C MET A 234 -3.37 -1.09 14.44
N ILE A 235 -4.20 -0.16 13.96
CA ILE A 235 -3.73 1.07 13.30
C ILE A 235 -3.09 2.01 14.32
N ASP A 236 -3.75 2.25 15.45
CA ASP A 236 -3.28 3.17 16.48
C ASP A 236 -1.92 2.72 17.06
N SER A 237 -1.77 1.42 17.33
CA SER A 237 -0.50 0.85 17.81
C SER A 237 0.67 1.10 16.84
N ILE A 238 0.41 1.11 15.53
CA ILE A 238 1.43 1.36 14.51
C ILE A 238 1.77 2.84 14.44
N ILE A 239 0.76 3.71 14.51
CA ILE A 239 0.96 5.17 14.56
C ILE A 239 1.85 5.51 15.77
N GLU A 240 1.49 5.04 16.96
CA GLU A 240 2.25 5.28 18.20
C GLU A 240 3.71 4.79 18.10
N GLN A 241 3.91 3.57 17.60
CA GLN A 241 5.24 2.99 17.44
C GLN A 241 6.10 3.78 16.44
N THR A 242 5.50 4.23 15.33
CA THR A 242 6.20 5.01 14.32
C THR A 242 6.56 6.40 14.85
N GLU A 243 5.64 7.04 15.57
CA GLU A 243 5.90 8.34 16.19
C GLU A 243 7.05 8.29 17.18
N HIS A 244 7.10 7.23 18.00
CA HIS A 244 8.23 7.00 18.88
C HIS A 244 9.54 6.85 18.10
N THR A 245 9.52 6.10 17.00
CA THR A 245 10.71 5.90 16.14
C THR A 245 11.16 7.19 15.45
N LEU A 246 10.21 8.04 15.02
CA LEU A 246 10.48 9.36 14.43
C LEU A 246 10.83 10.44 15.46
N SER A 247 10.68 10.15 16.75
CA SER A 247 11.02 11.05 17.85
C SER A 247 12.45 10.92 18.36
N LEU A 248 13.10 9.80 18.02
CA LEU A 248 14.52 9.51 18.26
C LEU A 248 15.38 9.98 17.08
#